data_AF-I3I550-F1
#
_entry.id   AF-I3I550-F1
#
_cell.length_a   1.000
_cell.length_b   1.000
_cell.length_c   1.000
_cell.angle_alpha   90.00
_cell.angle_beta   90.00
_cell.angle_gamma   90.00
#
_symmetry.space_group_name_H-M   'P 1'
#
loop_
_entity.id
_entity.type
_entity.pdbx_description
1 polymer ?
#
loop_
_entity_poly.entity_id
_entity_poly.type
_entity_poly.pdbx_seq_one_letter_code
_entity_poly.pdbx_strand_id
1 'polypeptide(L)'
;MEKKKSTRDEFIPSIKRVMAERVAWRCCFPNCDKITIGPQKGDDTKSLNLGEAAHITAAAADGPRYDANLDRAQRRAITNGIWMCRPHARFIDTDYKEYSAATLLIWKKQAEEMAYQHLMMQSDYRPESSVTLIALGTELLFWGSWKSVIDQCWTFEVSSYLKGDAHNVRSYADNFFNLDENQKFIIVESQGDARQITAPLELEFSDSKKVTITIMVSEKTLATPPKSVGMDLKLGEDGDLVFINGDFATVSGVEAAIQAISILAGTLYGELRTDPGAGSYISDYYRQYHHNEALLARLIKIELIRLSLVPRVKSDGECISPPLSFIKEIVSIGMASTTLERSRLTLELSLILGDETRWKGTLRIFIKTTLESPTVSTHG
;
A
#
# COMPACT_ATOMS: atom_id res chain seq x y z
N MET A 1 7.14 2.46 47.58
CA MET A 1 7.79 2.08 46.30
C MET A 1 7.97 3.33 45.46
N GLU A 2 9.17 3.90 45.45
CA GLU A 2 9.51 5.01 44.55
C GLU A 2 9.42 4.53 43.10
N LYS A 3 8.57 5.18 42.31
CA LYS A 3 8.52 4.99 40.86
C LYS A 3 9.86 5.45 40.29
N LYS A 4 10.67 4.50 39.82
CA LYS A 4 11.88 4.73 39.03
C LYS A 4 11.58 5.80 37.98
N LYS A 5 12.20 6.99 38.12
CA LYS A 5 11.93 8.15 37.26
C LYS A 5 12.35 7.76 35.85
N SER A 6 11.37 7.53 34.97
CA SER A 6 11.63 7.20 33.57
C SER A 6 12.49 8.30 32.93
N THR A 7 13.61 7.90 32.33
CA THR A 7 14.46 8.76 31.50
C THR A 7 13.83 9.09 30.14
N ARG A 8 12.68 8.48 29.82
CA ARG A 8 11.93 8.72 28.57
C ARG A 8 10.95 9.88 28.75
N ASP A 9 10.88 10.73 27.74
CA ASP A 9 9.96 11.87 27.68
C ASP A 9 8.54 11.45 27.27
N GLU A 10 7.85 10.82 28.23
CA GLU A 10 6.50 10.30 28.05
C GLU A 10 5.43 11.40 27.99
N PHE A 11 4.41 11.17 27.15
CA PHE A 11 3.20 12.00 27.11
C PHE A 11 2.46 11.95 28.46
N ILE A 12 1.96 13.10 28.92
CA ILE A 12 1.09 13.14 30.09
C ILE A 12 -0.30 12.57 29.77
N PRO A 13 -1.05 12.08 30.78
CA PRO A 13 -2.36 11.44 30.54
C PRO A 13 -3.36 12.32 29.78
N SER A 14 -3.39 13.63 30.05
CA SER A 14 -4.27 14.56 29.33
C SER A 14 -3.93 14.66 27.84
N ILE A 15 -2.65 14.67 27.47
CA ILE A 15 -2.22 14.66 26.06
C ILE A 15 -2.61 13.35 25.39
N LYS A 16 -2.39 12.20 26.04
CA LYS A 16 -2.80 10.90 25.52
C LYS A 16 -4.31 10.85 25.25
N ARG A 17 -5.10 11.38 26.18
CA ARG A 17 -6.57 11.47 26.04
C ARG A 17 -6.99 12.35 24.87
N VAL A 18 -6.50 13.60 24.81
CA VAL A 18 -6.84 14.52 23.71
C VAL A 18 -6.43 13.93 22.35
N MET A 19 -5.27 13.26 22.28
CA MET A 19 -4.83 12.59 21.07
C MET A 19 -5.81 11.52 20.60
N ALA A 20 -6.31 10.69 21.52
CA ALA A 20 -7.33 9.69 21.21
C ALA A 20 -8.67 10.33 20.81
N GLU A 21 -9.10 11.37 21.51
CA GLU A 21 -10.35 12.09 21.24
C GLU A 21 -10.38 12.72 19.84
N ARG A 22 -9.24 13.25 19.37
CA ARG A 22 -9.10 13.86 18.02
C ARG A 22 -9.36 12.89 16.87
N VAL A 23 -9.24 11.60 17.12
CA VAL A 23 -9.50 10.53 16.13
C VAL A 23 -10.62 9.60 16.60
N ALA A 24 -11.51 10.08 17.47
CA ALA A 24 -12.65 9.33 18.00
C ALA A 24 -12.26 7.95 18.59
N TRP A 25 -11.11 7.88 19.26
CA TRP A 25 -10.53 6.65 19.82
C TRP A 25 -10.27 5.54 18.78
N ARG A 26 -9.99 5.90 17.53
CA ARG A 26 -9.66 4.96 16.45
C ARG A 26 -8.17 4.98 16.13
N CYS A 27 -7.67 3.85 15.65
CA CYS A 27 -6.27 3.73 15.24
C CYS A 27 -5.99 4.62 14.01
N CYS A 28 -4.95 5.45 14.05
CA CYS A 28 -4.52 6.26 12.90
C CYS A 28 -3.75 5.45 11.83
N PHE A 29 -3.65 4.13 11.99
CA PHE A 29 -2.95 3.31 11.00
C PHE A 29 -3.87 3.15 9.78
N PRO A 30 -3.37 3.29 8.54
CA PRO A 30 -4.22 3.25 7.35
C PRO A 30 -5.16 2.02 7.34
N ASN A 31 -6.44 2.28 7.07
CA ASN A 31 -7.50 1.26 7.02
C ASN A 31 -7.64 0.40 8.29
N CYS A 32 -7.20 0.91 9.44
CA CYS A 32 -7.45 0.29 10.74
C CYS A 32 -8.64 0.93 11.45
N ASP A 33 -9.81 0.31 11.34
CA ASP A 33 -11.03 0.76 12.02
C ASP A 33 -11.18 0.28 13.47
N LYS A 34 -10.11 -0.17 14.11
CA LYS A 34 -10.19 -0.66 15.49
C LYS A 34 -10.56 0.49 16.44
N ILE A 35 -11.72 0.36 17.08
CA ILE A 35 -12.06 1.14 18.27
C ILE A 35 -11.15 0.67 19.40
N THR A 36 -10.51 1.62 20.06
CA THR A 36 -9.50 1.34 21.09
C THR A 36 -10.01 1.55 22.51
N ILE A 37 -11.27 1.96 22.69
CA ILE A 37 -11.89 2.13 24.00
C ILE A 37 -13.25 1.44 24.08
N GLY A 38 -13.61 0.92 25.25
CA GLY A 38 -14.92 0.33 25.50
C GLY A 38 -15.23 0.21 26.99
N PRO A 39 -16.43 -0.25 27.36
CA PRO A 39 -16.79 -0.48 28.76
C PRO A 39 -15.96 -1.62 29.35
N GLN A 40 -15.56 -1.49 30.61
CA GLN A 40 -15.01 -2.61 31.37
C GLN A 40 -16.17 -3.40 32.01
N LYS A 41 -16.35 -4.66 31.60
CA LYS A 41 -17.43 -5.50 32.15
C LYS A 41 -17.30 -5.63 33.68
N GLY A 42 -18.40 -5.38 34.39
CA GLY A 42 -18.48 -5.51 35.84
C GLY A 42 -17.99 -4.28 36.63
N ASP A 43 -17.65 -3.18 35.97
CA ASP A 43 -17.32 -1.91 36.62
C ASP A 43 -17.76 -0.72 35.76
N ASP A 44 -18.93 -0.15 36.08
CA ASP A 44 -19.54 0.96 35.34
C ASP A 44 -18.73 2.27 35.43
N THR A 45 -17.74 2.32 36.33
CA THR A 45 -16.86 3.49 36.51
C THR A 45 -15.60 3.42 35.65
N LYS A 46 -15.36 2.30 34.96
CA LYS A 46 -14.13 2.05 34.20
C LYS A 46 -14.36 1.78 32.73
N SER A 47 -13.38 2.20 31.95
CA SER A 47 -13.24 1.86 30.53
C SER A 47 -12.03 0.97 30.31
N LEU A 48 -12.17 0.03 29.38
CA LEU A 48 -11.08 -0.74 28.82
C LEU A 48 -10.44 0.07 27.69
N ASN A 49 -9.12 0.29 27.76
CA ASN A 49 -8.36 0.98 26.73
C ASN A 49 -7.30 0.04 26.13
N LEU A 50 -7.42 -0.23 24.82
CA LEU A 50 -6.55 -1.07 23.99
C LEU A 50 -5.68 -0.24 23.02
N GLY A 51 -5.74 1.09 23.13
CA GLY A 51 -4.97 2.03 22.35
C GLY A 51 -3.71 2.51 23.07
N GLU A 52 -2.84 3.15 22.31
CA GLU A 52 -1.55 3.65 22.74
C GLU A 52 -1.21 4.94 21.98
N ALA A 53 -0.65 5.91 22.70
CA ALA A 53 -0.11 7.13 22.11
C ALA A 53 1.35 6.86 21.73
N ALA A 54 1.59 6.57 20.46
CA ALA A 54 2.91 6.32 19.92
C ALA A 54 3.63 7.64 19.59
N HIS A 55 4.95 7.65 19.74
CA HIS A 55 5.80 8.79 19.41
C HIS A 55 6.16 8.79 17.93
N ILE A 56 5.95 9.93 17.26
CA ILE A 56 6.39 10.14 15.87
C ILE A 56 7.91 10.20 15.81
N THR A 57 8.54 11.02 16.66
CA THR A 57 9.98 10.99 16.95
C THR A 57 10.20 10.53 18.38
N ALA A 58 11.20 9.67 18.62
CA ALA A 58 11.36 8.98 19.89
C ALA A 58 11.44 9.89 21.12
N ALA A 59 10.90 9.36 22.23
CA ALA A 59 10.96 9.96 23.55
C ALA A 59 12.37 9.98 24.19
N ALA A 60 13.34 9.29 23.58
CA ALA A 60 14.71 9.14 24.08
C ALA A 60 15.68 8.85 22.92
N ALA A 61 16.97 9.10 23.16
CA ALA A 61 18.03 9.07 22.13
C ALA A 61 18.24 7.71 21.45
N ASP A 62 17.86 6.63 22.12
CA ASP A 62 17.98 5.25 21.64
C ASP A 62 16.71 4.74 20.92
N GLY A 63 15.68 5.58 20.78
CA GLY A 63 14.42 5.17 20.19
C GLY A 63 14.30 5.42 18.67
N PRO A 64 13.28 4.83 18.03
CA PRO A 64 12.97 5.03 16.62
C PRO A 64 12.82 6.50 16.22
N ARG A 65 13.44 6.91 15.11
CA ARG A 65 13.30 8.27 14.54
C ARG A 65 13.63 9.40 15.52
N TYR A 66 14.59 9.19 16.41
CA TYR A 66 14.99 10.21 17.37
C TYR A 66 15.48 11.48 16.68
N ASP A 67 14.95 12.63 17.12
CA ASP A 67 15.40 13.95 16.67
C ASP A 67 16.10 14.68 17.84
N ALA A 68 17.41 14.89 17.69
CA ALA A 68 18.25 15.55 18.68
C ALA A 68 17.92 17.05 18.82
N ASN A 69 17.27 17.66 17.83
CA ASN A 69 16.90 19.07 17.85
C ASN A 69 15.64 19.36 18.67
N LEU A 70 14.85 18.32 18.99
CA LEU A 70 13.65 18.49 19.80
C LEU A 70 13.99 18.53 21.28
N ASP A 71 13.49 19.56 21.97
CA ASP A 71 13.54 19.64 23.42
C ASP A 71 12.51 18.71 24.08
N ARG A 72 12.60 18.61 25.40
CA ARG A 72 11.69 17.79 26.22
C ARG A 72 10.22 18.18 26.08
N ALA A 73 9.91 19.47 25.93
CA ALA A 73 8.54 19.93 25.81
C ALA A 73 7.95 19.53 24.45
N GLN A 74 8.75 19.67 23.38
CA GLN A 74 8.40 19.28 22.02
C GLN A 74 8.22 17.77 21.88
N ARG A 75 9.09 16.95 22.49
CA ARG A 75 8.94 15.47 22.48
C ARG A 75 7.65 15.00 23.12
N ARG A 76 7.16 15.73 24.12
CA ARG A 76 5.95 15.44 24.89
C ARG A 76 4.72 16.17 24.34
N ALA A 77 4.88 16.98 23.30
CA ALA A 77 3.79 17.72 22.70
C ALA A 77 2.86 16.80 21.91
N ILE A 78 1.58 17.13 21.87
CA ILE A 78 0.60 16.38 21.08
C ILE A 78 0.98 16.30 19.61
N THR A 79 1.69 17.29 19.08
CA THR A 79 2.18 17.34 17.69
C THR A 79 3.12 16.17 17.37
N ASN A 80 3.90 15.69 18.35
CA ASN A 80 4.84 14.57 18.21
C ASN A 80 4.21 13.19 18.49
N GLY A 81 2.89 13.10 18.66
CA GLY A 81 2.21 11.83 18.94
C GLY A 81 1.16 11.44 17.91
N ILE A 82 0.94 10.15 17.77
CA ILE A 82 -0.10 9.53 16.93
C ILE A 82 -0.81 8.42 17.73
N TRP A 83 -2.14 8.36 17.65
CA TRP A 83 -2.93 7.37 18.41
C TRP A 83 -3.08 6.07 17.60
N MET A 84 -2.73 4.92 18.17
CA MET A 84 -2.80 3.64 17.48
C MET A 84 -3.33 2.54 18.41
N CYS A 85 -3.82 1.43 17.83
CA CYS A 85 -3.96 0.19 18.60
C CYS A 85 -2.56 -0.37 18.93
N ARG A 86 -2.41 -1.07 20.06
CA ARG A 86 -1.10 -1.62 20.49
C ARG A 86 -0.35 -2.42 19.40
N PRO A 87 -1.00 -3.27 18.59
CA PRO A 87 -0.32 -3.96 17.49
C PRO A 87 0.32 -3.00 16.47
N HIS A 88 -0.42 -1.98 16.01
CA HIS A 88 0.11 -1.04 15.02
C HIS A 88 1.12 -0.06 15.61
N ALA A 89 0.97 0.32 16.89
CA ALA A 89 1.98 1.12 17.59
C ALA A 89 3.34 0.42 17.60
N ARG A 90 3.34 -0.89 17.89
CA ARG A 90 4.56 -1.72 17.82
C ARG A 90 5.07 -1.88 16.39
N PHE A 91 4.17 -2.11 15.43
CA PHE A 91 4.51 -2.34 14.03
C PHE A 91 5.32 -1.19 13.41
N ILE A 92 4.88 0.06 13.63
CA ILE A 92 5.58 1.23 13.07
C ILE A 92 6.95 1.50 13.70
N ASP A 93 7.19 0.99 14.91
CA ASP A 93 8.46 1.15 15.62
C ASP A 93 9.48 0.09 15.18
N THR A 94 9.01 -1.12 14.83
CA THR A 94 9.88 -2.18 14.31
C THR A 94 10.50 -1.79 12.95
N ASP A 95 9.75 -1.16 12.06
CA ASP A 95 10.21 -0.80 10.70
C ASP A 95 10.31 0.73 10.51
N TYR A 96 11.05 1.38 11.42
CA TYR A 96 11.08 2.83 11.53
C TYR A 96 11.77 3.57 10.37
N LYS A 97 12.51 2.85 9.52
CA LYS A 97 13.11 3.39 8.29
C LYS A 97 12.03 3.66 7.24
N GLU A 98 11.08 2.73 7.11
CA GLU A 98 9.93 2.88 6.23
C GLU A 98 8.92 3.89 6.80
N TYR A 99 8.54 3.70 8.06
CA TYR A 99 7.54 4.54 8.72
C TYR A 99 8.18 5.81 9.27
N SER A 100 8.67 6.66 8.36
CA SER A 100 9.36 7.91 8.66
C SER A 100 8.47 8.85 9.49
N ALA A 101 9.10 9.82 10.18
CA ALA A 101 8.35 10.84 10.93
C ALA A 101 7.38 11.61 10.01
N ALA A 102 7.77 11.85 8.76
CA ALA A 102 6.92 12.49 7.75
C ALA A 102 5.69 11.63 7.41
N THR A 103 5.86 10.32 7.20
CA THR A 103 4.75 9.38 6.96
C THR A 103 3.76 9.37 8.13
N LEU A 104 4.25 9.28 9.37
CA LEU A 104 3.37 9.27 10.54
C LEU A 104 2.62 10.59 10.71
N LEU A 105 3.22 11.73 10.34
CA LEU A 105 2.53 13.03 10.32
C LEU A 105 1.42 13.07 9.26
N ILE A 106 1.64 12.47 8.08
CA ILE A 106 0.62 12.35 7.03
C ILE A 106 -0.55 11.52 7.54
N TRP A 107 -0.30 10.34 8.11
CA TRP A 107 -1.34 9.44 8.61
C TRP A 107 -2.13 10.05 9.76
N LYS A 108 -1.45 10.74 10.68
CA LYS A 108 -2.11 11.51 11.73
C LYS A 108 -3.11 12.50 11.14
N LYS A 109 -2.69 13.29 10.15
CA LYS A 109 -3.54 14.30 9.51
C LYS A 109 -4.72 13.65 8.78
N GLN A 110 -4.49 12.56 8.05
CA GLN A 110 -5.54 11.80 7.36
C GLN A 110 -6.58 11.25 8.35
N ALA A 111 -6.13 10.68 9.48
CA ALA A 111 -7.02 10.13 10.50
C ALA A 111 -7.85 11.22 11.21
N GLU A 112 -7.24 12.38 11.50
CA GLU A 112 -7.95 13.52 12.09
C GLU A 112 -8.99 14.11 11.10
N GLU A 113 -8.64 14.21 9.81
CA GLU A 113 -9.58 14.64 8.77
C GLU A 113 -10.75 13.65 8.64
N MET A 114 -10.48 12.35 8.57
CA MET A 114 -11.51 11.31 8.50
C MET A 114 -12.45 11.35 9.72
N ALA A 115 -11.90 11.53 10.92
CA ALA A 115 -12.70 11.68 12.13
C ALA A 115 -13.59 12.91 12.07
N TYR A 116 -13.09 14.03 11.54
CA TYR A 116 -13.87 15.25 11.34
C TYR A 116 -14.99 15.06 10.31
N GLN A 117 -14.71 14.41 9.17
CA GLN A 117 -15.72 14.11 8.15
C GLN A 117 -16.84 13.22 8.71
N HIS A 118 -16.51 12.15 9.43
CA HIS A 118 -17.50 11.31 10.10
C HIS A 118 -18.35 12.08 11.11
N LEU A 119 -17.73 13.00 11.86
CA LEU A 119 -18.44 13.88 12.80
C LEU A 119 -19.42 14.82 12.08
N MET A 120 -19.04 15.38 10.93
CA MET A 120 -19.88 16.28 10.13
C MET A 120 -21.05 15.55 9.47
N MET A 121 -20.81 14.37 8.91
CA MET A 121 -21.85 13.63 8.20
C MET A 121 -22.91 13.06 9.16
N GLN A 122 -22.55 12.80 10.43
CA GLN A 122 -23.38 12.09 11.41
C GLN A 122 -24.03 10.81 10.84
N SER A 123 -23.47 10.25 9.78
CA SER A 123 -23.99 9.07 9.10
C SER A 123 -23.88 7.89 10.06
N ASP A 124 -24.81 6.94 9.95
CA ASP A 124 -24.69 5.65 10.62
C ASP A 124 -23.30 5.07 10.30
N TYR A 125 -22.40 5.10 11.28
CA TYR A 125 -21.07 4.54 11.13
C TYR A 125 -21.24 3.04 10.89
N ARG A 126 -21.13 2.64 9.63
CA ARG A 126 -20.98 1.24 9.26
C ARG A 126 -19.49 0.99 9.22
N PRO A 127 -18.92 0.13 10.10
CA PRO A 127 -17.56 -0.32 9.87
C PRO A 127 -17.57 -0.96 8.49
N GLU A 128 -16.94 -0.30 7.51
CA GLU A 128 -16.61 -0.98 6.27
C GLU A 128 -15.86 -2.25 6.67
N SER A 129 -16.24 -3.36 6.04
CA SER A 129 -15.70 -4.67 6.39
C SER A 129 -14.18 -4.55 6.48
N SER A 130 -13.59 -4.99 7.59
CA SER A 130 -12.14 -5.01 7.85
C SER A 130 -11.34 -5.93 6.93
N VAL A 131 -11.94 -6.28 5.79
CA VAL A 131 -11.36 -7.10 4.73
C VAL A 131 -10.67 -6.19 3.73
N THR A 132 -9.45 -6.56 3.39
CA THR A 132 -8.64 -5.92 2.36
C THR A 132 -8.45 -6.88 1.20
N LEU A 133 -8.24 -6.34 0.01
CA LEU A 133 -7.84 -7.14 -1.14
C LEU A 133 -6.36 -7.49 -0.99
N ILE A 134 -6.07 -8.79 -1.05
CA ILE A 134 -4.72 -9.33 -0.94
C ILE A 134 -4.42 -10.10 -2.22
N ALA A 135 -3.23 -9.89 -2.78
CA ALA A 135 -2.71 -10.68 -3.89
C ALA A 135 -1.53 -11.55 -3.41
N LEU A 136 -1.53 -12.83 -3.75
CA LEU A 136 -0.40 -13.75 -3.61
C LEU A 136 0.06 -14.13 -5.02
N GLY A 137 1.21 -13.61 -5.44
CA GLY A 137 1.56 -13.62 -6.86
C GLY A 137 0.47 -12.94 -7.71
N THR A 138 0.32 -13.38 -8.96
CA THR A 138 -0.63 -12.80 -9.93
C THR A 138 -1.92 -13.61 -10.08
N GLU A 139 -1.92 -14.84 -9.55
CA GLU A 139 -3.00 -15.81 -9.78
C GLU A 139 -3.99 -15.94 -8.61
N LEU A 140 -3.61 -15.49 -7.42
CA LEU A 140 -4.43 -15.57 -6.22
C LEU A 140 -4.78 -14.17 -5.74
N LEU A 141 -6.05 -13.78 -5.85
CA LEU A 141 -6.58 -12.55 -5.27
C LEU A 141 -7.74 -12.89 -4.34
N PHE A 142 -7.70 -12.42 -3.10
CA PHE A 142 -8.75 -12.71 -2.12
C PHE A 142 -8.99 -11.56 -1.16
N TRP A 143 -10.19 -11.53 -0.62
CA TRP A 143 -10.58 -10.69 0.49
C TRP A 143 -10.13 -11.36 1.78
N GLY A 144 -9.33 -10.67 2.60
CA GLY A 144 -8.84 -11.20 3.87
C GLY A 144 -8.76 -10.14 4.95
N SER A 145 -8.80 -10.56 6.21
CA SER A 145 -8.68 -9.67 7.36
C SER A 145 -7.38 -9.94 8.13
N TRP A 146 -6.74 -8.88 8.62
CA TRP A 146 -5.54 -8.99 9.45
C TRP A 146 -5.85 -9.68 10.79
N LYS A 147 -5.09 -10.71 11.13
CA LYS A 147 -5.12 -11.35 12.46
C LYS A 147 -3.96 -10.89 13.33
N SER A 148 -2.74 -10.90 12.79
CA SER A 148 -1.55 -10.45 13.51
C SER A 148 -0.44 -10.01 12.57
N VAL A 149 0.42 -9.14 13.10
CA VAL A 149 1.71 -8.78 12.50
C VAL A 149 2.74 -8.82 13.60
N ILE A 150 3.73 -9.69 13.46
CA ILE A 150 4.86 -9.82 14.39
C ILE A 150 6.12 -9.81 13.55
N ASP A 151 6.80 -8.67 13.52
CA ASP A 151 7.97 -8.42 12.68
C ASP A 151 7.66 -8.70 11.19
N GLN A 152 8.34 -9.66 10.57
CA GLN A 152 8.11 -10.07 9.17
C GLN A 152 7.12 -11.24 9.03
N CYS A 153 6.43 -11.60 10.10
CA CYS A 153 5.41 -12.64 10.10
C CYS A 153 4.01 -12.00 10.07
N TRP A 154 3.32 -12.17 8.94
CA TRP A 154 2.00 -11.61 8.68
C TRP A 154 0.95 -12.71 8.67
N THR A 155 -0.13 -12.52 9.43
CA THR A 155 -1.23 -13.50 9.50
C THR A 155 -2.54 -12.88 9.07
N PHE A 156 -3.23 -13.56 8.16
CA PHE A 156 -4.52 -13.17 7.61
C PHE A 156 -5.53 -14.30 7.74
N GLU A 157 -6.81 -13.95 7.87
CA GLU A 157 -7.92 -14.88 7.68
C GLU A 157 -8.62 -14.56 6.36
N VAL A 158 -8.68 -15.56 5.48
CA VAL A 158 -9.36 -15.46 4.19
C VAL A 158 -10.87 -15.40 4.41
N SER A 159 -11.50 -14.41 3.78
CA SER A 159 -12.96 -14.21 3.80
C SER A 159 -13.62 -14.77 2.55
N SER A 160 -13.11 -14.42 1.36
CA SER A 160 -13.59 -14.92 0.07
C SER A 160 -12.55 -14.72 -1.02
N TYR A 161 -12.63 -15.48 -2.11
CA TYR A 161 -11.70 -15.37 -3.24
C TYR A 161 -12.29 -14.50 -4.35
N LEU A 162 -11.47 -13.61 -4.91
CA LEU A 162 -11.77 -12.86 -6.12
C LEU A 162 -11.22 -13.60 -7.36
N LYS A 163 -10.01 -14.17 -7.24
CA LYS A 163 -9.34 -15.02 -8.25
C LYS A 163 -8.67 -16.20 -7.55
N GLY A 164 -8.87 -17.40 -8.08
CA GLY A 164 -8.42 -18.66 -7.49
C GLY A 164 -9.30 -19.14 -6.32
N ASP A 165 -8.81 -20.13 -5.57
CA ASP A 165 -9.53 -20.74 -4.44
C ASP A 165 -8.59 -21.30 -3.35
N ALA A 166 -9.15 -22.03 -2.38
CA ALA A 166 -8.39 -22.66 -1.30
C ALA A 166 -7.42 -23.75 -1.79
N HIS A 167 -7.72 -24.41 -2.91
CA HIS A 167 -6.80 -25.37 -3.52
C HIS A 167 -5.61 -24.65 -4.12
N ASN A 168 -5.82 -23.52 -4.80
CA ASN A 168 -4.72 -22.69 -5.29
C ASN A 168 -3.81 -22.18 -4.16
N VAL A 169 -4.38 -21.77 -3.01
CA VAL A 169 -3.57 -21.37 -1.82
C VAL A 169 -2.73 -22.53 -1.32
N ARG A 170 -3.30 -23.73 -1.19
CA ARG A 170 -2.56 -24.92 -0.80
C ARG A 170 -1.46 -25.27 -1.81
N SER A 171 -1.78 -25.23 -3.10
CA SER A 171 -0.83 -25.48 -4.18
C SER A 171 0.33 -24.47 -4.16
N TYR A 172 0.06 -23.21 -3.86
CA TYR A 172 1.09 -22.18 -3.72
C TYR A 172 2.05 -22.51 -2.57
N ALA A 173 1.49 -22.92 -1.42
CA ALA A 173 2.28 -23.30 -0.25
C ALA A 173 3.13 -24.56 -0.51
N ASP A 174 2.52 -25.62 -1.04
CA ASP A 174 3.16 -26.91 -1.28
C ASP A 174 4.27 -26.82 -2.35
N ASN A 175 4.07 -25.97 -3.37
CA ASN A 175 5.00 -25.82 -4.48
C ASN A 175 5.93 -24.61 -4.35
N PHE A 176 5.96 -23.94 -3.20
CA PHE A 176 6.63 -22.64 -3.03
C PHE A 176 8.05 -22.58 -3.61
N PHE A 177 8.88 -23.60 -3.35
CA PHE A 177 10.27 -23.63 -3.83
C PHE A 177 10.40 -23.75 -5.36
N ASN A 178 9.37 -24.28 -6.04
CA ASN A 178 9.34 -24.46 -7.50
C ASN A 178 8.59 -23.34 -8.23
N LEU A 179 7.99 -22.38 -7.51
CA LEU A 179 7.35 -21.23 -8.13
C LEU A 179 8.39 -20.33 -8.81
N ASP A 180 7.98 -19.67 -9.90
CA ASP A 180 8.72 -18.56 -10.50
C ASP A 180 8.98 -17.48 -9.43
N GLU A 181 10.20 -16.95 -9.35
CA GLU A 181 10.58 -15.91 -8.39
C GLU A 181 9.67 -14.68 -8.49
N ASN A 182 9.20 -14.34 -9.69
CA ASN A 182 8.28 -13.24 -9.94
C ASN A 182 6.86 -13.50 -9.40
N GLN A 183 6.56 -14.68 -8.88
CA GLN A 183 5.29 -15.03 -8.24
C GLN A 183 5.40 -15.06 -6.70
N LYS A 184 6.61 -14.93 -6.15
CA LYS A 184 6.89 -15.01 -4.70
C LYS A 184 6.73 -13.67 -4.00
N PHE A 185 5.54 -13.07 -4.11
CA PHE A 185 5.22 -11.81 -3.44
C PHE A 185 3.81 -11.79 -2.87
N ILE A 186 3.60 -10.93 -1.88
CA ILE A 186 2.28 -10.56 -1.36
C ILE A 186 2.05 -9.06 -1.57
N ILE A 187 0.82 -8.68 -1.89
CA ILE A 187 0.34 -7.29 -1.93
C ILE A 187 -0.84 -7.16 -0.97
N VAL A 188 -0.84 -6.14 -0.13
CA VAL A 188 -1.96 -5.78 0.75
C VAL A 188 -2.47 -4.40 0.38
N GLU A 189 -3.63 -4.37 -0.29
CA GLU A 189 -4.20 -3.14 -0.85
C GLU A 189 -4.43 -2.06 0.20
N SER A 190 -4.91 -2.44 1.38
CA SER A 190 -5.24 -1.48 2.43
C SER A 190 -4.00 -0.78 2.98
N GLN A 191 -2.84 -1.43 2.97
CA GLN A 191 -1.62 -0.82 3.48
C GLN A 191 -0.77 -0.18 2.39
N GLY A 192 -1.18 -0.33 1.13
CA GLY A 192 -0.34 0.09 0.00
C GLY A 192 1.02 -0.61 0.04
N ASP A 193 1.10 -1.82 0.63
CA ASP A 193 2.35 -2.51 0.92
C ASP A 193 2.44 -3.80 0.09
N ALA A 194 3.65 -4.13 -0.33
CA ALA A 194 3.96 -5.38 -0.99
C ALA A 194 5.39 -5.78 -0.67
N ARG A 195 5.59 -7.09 -0.48
CA ARG A 195 6.87 -7.66 -0.07
C ARG A 195 7.10 -9.01 -0.72
N GLN A 196 8.37 -9.39 -0.88
CA GLN A 196 8.71 -10.74 -1.32
C GLN A 196 8.41 -11.72 -0.19
N ILE A 197 7.91 -12.90 -0.55
CA ILE A 197 7.66 -13.99 0.39
C ILE A 197 8.95 -14.81 0.49
N THR A 198 9.40 -15.08 1.71
CA THR A 198 10.73 -15.67 1.97
C THR A 198 10.67 -17.13 2.41
N ALA A 199 9.49 -17.65 2.73
CA ALA A 199 9.26 -19.03 3.13
C ALA A 199 7.88 -19.52 2.66
N PRO A 200 7.66 -20.85 2.58
CA PRO A 200 6.34 -21.42 2.32
C PRO A 200 5.27 -20.90 3.29
N LEU A 201 4.03 -20.81 2.81
CA LEU A 201 2.91 -20.34 3.63
C LEU A 201 2.55 -21.38 4.70
N GLU A 202 2.32 -20.93 5.92
CA GLU A 202 1.72 -21.76 6.98
C GLU A 202 0.20 -21.62 6.92
N LEU A 203 -0.51 -22.75 6.78
CA LEU A 203 -1.96 -22.77 6.59
C LEU A 203 -2.65 -23.46 7.77
N GLU A 204 -3.55 -22.74 8.44
CA GLU A 204 -4.43 -23.30 9.46
C GLU A 204 -5.88 -23.29 8.97
N PHE A 205 -6.57 -24.43 9.09
CA PHE A 205 -7.96 -24.57 8.70
C PHE A 205 -8.82 -24.62 9.97
N SER A 206 -9.57 -23.55 10.25
CA SER A 206 -10.53 -23.50 11.37
C SER A 206 -11.93 -23.77 10.84
N ASP A 207 -12.42 -25.00 11.05
CA ASP A 207 -13.57 -25.59 10.37
C ASP A 207 -13.47 -25.54 8.83
N SER A 208 -14.35 -26.26 8.12
CA SER A 208 -14.24 -26.55 6.68
C SER A 208 -14.27 -25.34 5.72
N LYS A 209 -14.29 -24.10 6.23
CA LYS A 209 -14.49 -22.87 5.43
C LYS A 209 -13.56 -21.70 5.74
N LYS A 210 -12.81 -21.69 6.85
CA LYS A 210 -11.91 -20.58 7.17
C LYS A 210 -10.46 -20.99 7.07
N VAL A 211 -9.73 -20.30 6.22
CA VAL A 211 -8.29 -20.49 6.02
C VAL A 211 -7.57 -19.30 6.66
N THR A 212 -6.71 -19.60 7.63
CA THR A 212 -5.74 -18.65 8.17
C THR A 212 -4.41 -18.89 7.45
N ILE A 213 -3.82 -17.83 6.92
CA ILE A 213 -2.55 -17.87 6.20
C ILE A 213 -1.54 -17.06 7.00
N THR A 214 -0.44 -17.70 7.37
CA THR A 214 0.73 -17.07 7.98
C THR A 214 1.89 -17.06 6.98
N ILE A 215 2.50 -15.88 6.84
CA ILE A 215 3.41 -15.56 5.74
C ILE A 215 4.64 -14.88 6.30
N MET A 216 5.81 -15.39 5.92
CA MET A 216 7.10 -14.73 6.16
C MET A 216 7.45 -13.85 4.96
N VAL A 217 7.69 -12.56 5.21
CA VAL A 217 7.99 -11.57 4.18
C VAL A 217 9.38 -10.98 4.32
N SER A 218 9.90 -10.35 3.26
CA SER A 218 11.15 -9.60 3.28
C SER A 218 11.01 -8.28 4.02
N GLU A 219 12.11 -7.52 4.11
CA GLU A 219 12.01 -6.07 4.36
C GLU A 219 11.30 -5.39 3.17
N LYS A 220 10.70 -4.22 3.43
CA LYS A 220 10.03 -3.43 2.40
C LYS A 220 11.05 -2.71 1.52
N THR A 221 10.79 -2.65 0.23
CA THR A 221 11.55 -1.78 -0.69
C THR A 221 11.27 -0.31 -0.35
N LEU A 222 12.32 0.48 -0.09
CA LEU A 222 12.18 1.91 0.18
C LEU A 222 12.00 2.70 -1.11
N ALA A 223 11.11 3.69 -1.06
CA ALA A 223 10.86 4.55 -2.21
C ALA A 223 12.07 5.45 -2.54
N THR A 224 12.34 5.63 -3.83
CA THR A 224 13.42 6.49 -4.34
C THR A 224 12.90 7.89 -4.67
N PRO A 225 13.72 8.96 -4.58
CA PRO A 225 13.27 10.28 -5.03
C PRO A 225 12.84 10.27 -6.51
N PRO A 226 11.76 10.96 -6.91
CA PRO A 226 11.28 10.96 -8.30
C PRO A 226 12.31 11.49 -9.30
N LYS A 227 13.25 12.34 -8.84
CA LYS A 227 14.37 12.83 -9.64
C LYS A 227 15.33 11.74 -10.13
N SER A 228 15.32 10.56 -9.49
CA SER A 228 16.14 9.41 -9.89
C SER A 228 15.70 8.76 -11.21
N VAL A 229 14.47 9.01 -11.68
CA VAL A 229 13.95 8.48 -12.96
C VAL A 229 14.72 9.05 -14.17
N GLY A 230 15.31 10.24 -14.04
CA GLY A 230 16.09 10.86 -15.10
C GLY A 230 15.25 11.65 -16.10
N MET A 231 15.56 11.48 -17.39
CA MET A 231 14.94 12.17 -18.52
C MET A 231 14.35 11.15 -19.49
N ASP A 232 13.22 11.48 -20.09
CA ASP A 232 12.57 10.68 -21.12
C ASP A 232 12.04 11.57 -22.27
N LEU A 233 11.73 10.98 -23.42
CA LEU A 233 11.02 11.66 -24.50
C LEU A 233 9.59 11.97 -24.05
N LYS A 234 9.12 13.17 -24.31
CA LYS A 234 7.78 13.60 -23.91
C LYS A 234 6.72 12.91 -24.76
N LEU A 235 5.75 12.29 -24.09
CA LEU A 235 4.56 11.74 -24.72
C LEU A 235 3.38 12.72 -24.61
N GLY A 236 2.58 12.77 -25.67
CA GLY A 236 1.33 13.52 -25.75
C GLY A 236 0.22 12.80 -24.99
N GLU A 237 -0.96 13.42 -24.95
CA GLU A 237 -2.11 12.81 -24.29
C GLU A 237 -2.63 11.53 -24.97
N ASP A 238 -2.34 11.36 -26.24
CA ASP A 238 -2.56 10.13 -27.02
C ASP A 238 -1.46 9.09 -26.82
N GLY A 239 -0.32 9.50 -26.27
CA GLY A 239 0.86 8.66 -26.08
C GLY A 239 1.87 8.71 -27.21
N ASP A 240 1.68 9.59 -28.20
CA ASP A 240 2.63 9.77 -29.28
C ASP A 240 3.74 10.76 -28.88
N LEU A 241 4.86 10.72 -29.61
CA LEU A 241 5.99 11.62 -29.37
C LEU A 241 5.59 13.09 -29.64
N VAL A 242 5.94 13.97 -28.70
CA VAL A 242 5.71 15.40 -28.85
C VAL A 242 6.92 16.07 -29.48
N PHE A 243 6.68 16.96 -30.45
CA PHE A 243 7.70 17.77 -31.10
C PHE A 243 7.51 19.26 -30.73
N ILE A 244 8.60 19.95 -30.39
CA ILE A 244 8.62 21.38 -30.12
C ILE A 244 9.69 21.99 -31.03
N ASN A 245 9.29 22.95 -31.87
CA ASN A 245 10.19 23.62 -32.83
C ASN A 245 10.94 22.67 -33.78
N GLY A 246 10.37 21.51 -34.09
CA GLY A 246 10.98 20.51 -34.98
C GLY A 246 11.88 19.48 -34.28
N ASP A 247 12.13 19.63 -32.98
CA ASP A 247 12.91 18.70 -32.17
C ASP A 247 12.00 17.87 -31.25
N PHE A 248 12.49 16.69 -30.82
CA PHE A 248 11.81 15.88 -29.82
C PHE A 248 11.74 16.64 -28.49
N ALA A 249 10.53 16.74 -27.94
CA ALA A 249 10.35 17.25 -26.59
C ALA A 249 10.80 16.20 -25.56
N THR A 250 11.31 16.66 -24.43
CA THR A 250 11.75 15.80 -23.31
C THR A 250 11.05 16.20 -22.03
N VAL A 251 10.88 15.24 -21.12
CA VAL A 251 10.44 15.44 -19.72
C VAL A 251 11.54 14.99 -18.78
N SER A 252 11.59 15.56 -17.57
CA SER A 252 12.56 15.15 -16.54
C SER A 252 11.98 15.27 -15.13
N GLY A 253 12.64 14.63 -14.17
CA GLY A 253 12.26 14.71 -12.77
C GLY A 253 10.85 14.18 -12.50
N VAL A 254 10.01 14.95 -11.80
CA VAL A 254 8.65 14.54 -11.44
C VAL A 254 7.79 14.29 -12.68
N GLU A 255 7.92 15.09 -13.74
CA GLU A 255 7.14 14.88 -14.96
C GLU A 255 7.49 13.56 -15.66
N ALA A 256 8.79 13.22 -15.73
CA ALA A 256 9.23 11.93 -16.26
C ALA A 256 8.75 10.76 -15.39
N ALA A 257 8.79 10.91 -14.06
CA ALA A 257 8.28 9.91 -13.14
C ALA A 257 6.78 9.66 -13.34
N ILE A 258 5.97 10.73 -13.43
CA ILE A 258 4.53 10.60 -13.68
C ILE A 258 4.24 10.01 -15.07
N GLN A 259 5.01 10.39 -16.11
CA GLN A 259 4.92 9.76 -17.43
C GLN A 259 5.24 8.27 -17.39
N ALA A 260 6.26 7.86 -16.62
CA ALA A 260 6.63 6.46 -16.46
C ALA A 260 5.48 5.61 -15.90
N ILE A 261 4.64 6.16 -15.00
CA ILE A 261 3.42 5.48 -14.54
C ILE A 261 2.52 5.14 -15.72
N SER A 262 2.22 6.11 -16.60
CA SER A 262 1.36 5.91 -17.77
C SER A 262 1.91 4.83 -18.71
N ILE A 263 3.22 4.87 -18.99
CA ILE A 263 3.91 3.94 -19.88
C ILE A 263 3.87 2.52 -19.30
N LEU A 264 4.36 2.35 -18.07
CA LEU A 264 4.53 1.04 -17.45
C LEU A 264 3.20 0.39 -17.09
N ALA A 265 2.24 1.20 -16.65
CA ALA A 265 0.89 0.73 -16.36
C ALA A 265 0.11 0.38 -17.65
N GLY A 266 0.46 0.99 -18.80
CA GLY A 266 -0.12 0.68 -20.10
C GLY A 266 0.57 -0.44 -20.88
N THR A 267 1.84 -0.75 -20.56
CA THR A 267 2.61 -1.85 -21.18
C THR A 267 2.02 -3.18 -20.73
N LEU A 268 1.76 -4.12 -21.64
CA LEU A 268 1.19 -5.41 -21.26
C LEU A 268 2.26 -6.33 -20.65
N TYR A 269 1.89 -7.05 -19.59
CA TYR A 269 2.74 -8.11 -19.06
C TYR A 269 3.01 -9.17 -20.16
N GLY A 270 4.28 -9.56 -20.34
CA GLY A 270 4.69 -10.51 -21.38
C GLY A 270 4.90 -9.93 -22.78
N GLU A 271 4.66 -8.63 -22.99
CA GLU A 271 4.77 -7.99 -24.30
C GLU A 271 6.23 -7.85 -24.78
N LEU A 272 7.13 -7.55 -23.86
CA LEU A 272 8.54 -7.31 -24.18
C LEU A 272 9.29 -8.64 -24.29
N ARG A 273 9.66 -9.03 -25.52
CA ARG A 273 10.38 -10.30 -25.78
C ARG A 273 11.67 -10.45 -24.98
N THR A 274 12.40 -9.36 -24.77
CA THR A 274 13.67 -9.35 -24.03
C THR A 274 13.48 -9.33 -22.51
N ASP A 275 12.27 -9.01 -22.04
CA ASP A 275 11.93 -8.95 -20.62
C ASP A 275 10.44 -9.27 -20.41
N PRO A 276 10.02 -10.54 -20.53
CA PRO A 276 8.61 -10.90 -20.45
C PRO A 276 7.97 -10.61 -19.08
N GLY A 277 8.78 -10.45 -18.03
CA GLY A 277 8.32 -10.10 -16.69
C GLY A 277 7.98 -8.61 -16.51
N ALA A 278 8.26 -7.77 -17.51
CA ALA A 278 7.91 -6.36 -17.51
C ALA A 278 6.48 -6.12 -18.03
N GLY A 279 5.89 -4.99 -17.63
CA GLY A 279 4.52 -4.60 -17.98
C GLY A 279 3.53 -4.80 -16.84
N SER A 280 2.25 -4.64 -17.15
CA SER A 280 1.15 -4.60 -16.20
C SER A 280 -0.01 -5.53 -16.55
N TYR A 281 -0.79 -5.86 -15.53
CA TYR A 281 -2.07 -6.58 -15.63
C TYR A 281 -3.29 -5.66 -15.74
N ILE A 282 -3.13 -4.34 -15.87
CA ILE A 282 -4.27 -3.40 -15.88
C ILE A 282 -5.22 -3.67 -17.04
N SER A 283 -4.70 -3.95 -18.23
CA SER A 283 -5.53 -4.31 -19.39
C SER A 283 -6.36 -5.58 -19.11
N ASP A 284 -5.79 -6.56 -18.40
CA ASP A 284 -6.45 -7.81 -18.04
C ASP A 284 -7.55 -7.58 -16.99
N TYR A 285 -7.27 -6.74 -16.00
CA TYR A 285 -8.26 -6.32 -15.00
C TYR A 285 -9.39 -5.53 -15.63
N TYR A 286 -9.10 -4.61 -16.56
CA TYR A 286 -10.12 -3.86 -17.27
C TYR A 286 -11.06 -4.79 -18.03
N ARG A 287 -10.52 -5.72 -18.84
CA ARG A 287 -11.35 -6.65 -19.63
C ARG A 287 -12.31 -7.45 -18.74
N GLN A 288 -11.85 -7.87 -17.57
CA GLN A 288 -12.66 -8.67 -16.65
C GLN A 288 -13.63 -7.83 -15.79
N TYR A 289 -13.23 -6.63 -15.36
CA TYR A 289 -13.90 -5.91 -14.26
C TYR A 289 -14.32 -4.47 -14.59
N HIS A 290 -14.25 -4.01 -15.84
CA HIS A 290 -14.66 -2.63 -16.23
C HIS A 290 -16.11 -2.27 -15.91
N HIS A 291 -16.98 -3.25 -15.69
CA HIS A 291 -18.36 -3.05 -15.28
C HIS A 291 -18.50 -2.68 -13.79
N ASN A 292 -17.42 -2.81 -13.00
CA ASN A 292 -17.37 -2.47 -11.59
C ASN A 292 -16.21 -1.50 -11.33
N GLU A 293 -16.52 -0.20 -11.41
CA GLU A 293 -15.55 0.89 -11.25
C GLU A 293 -14.79 0.82 -9.92
N ALA A 294 -15.51 0.58 -8.83
CA ALA A 294 -14.92 0.50 -7.49
C ALA A 294 -13.92 -0.66 -7.38
N LEU A 295 -14.27 -1.84 -7.90
CA LEU A 295 -13.37 -3.00 -7.90
C LEU A 295 -12.17 -2.78 -8.83
N LEU A 296 -12.40 -2.25 -10.03
CA LEU A 296 -11.33 -1.98 -10.99
C LEU A 296 -10.32 -0.97 -10.43
N ALA A 297 -10.76 0.09 -9.76
CA ALA A 297 -9.86 1.04 -9.10
C ALA A 297 -8.97 0.36 -8.04
N ARG A 298 -9.51 -0.60 -7.28
CA ARG A 298 -8.73 -1.38 -6.30
C ARG A 298 -7.73 -2.33 -6.97
N LEU A 299 -8.10 -2.95 -8.09
CA LEU A 299 -7.19 -3.80 -8.87
C LEU A 299 -6.06 -3.00 -9.53
N ILE A 300 -6.37 -1.81 -10.05
CA ILE A 300 -5.35 -0.86 -10.54
C ILE A 300 -4.42 -0.47 -9.40
N LYS A 301 -4.95 -0.23 -8.19
CA LYS A 301 -4.13 0.05 -7.01
C LYS A 301 -3.20 -1.12 -6.67
N ILE A 302 -3.70 -2.36 -6.64
CA ILE A 302 -2.88 -3.57 -6.48
C ILE A 302 -1.70 -3.56 -7.46
N GLU A 303 -1.98 -3.26 -8.72
CA GLU A 303 -0.96 -3.29 -9.76
C GLU A 303 0.08 -2.18 -9.66
N LEU A 304 -0.36 -0.97 -9.33
CA LEU A 304 0.57 0.12 -9.07
C LEU A 304 1.43 -0.17 -7.84
N ILE A 305 0.89 -0.79 -6.79
CA ILE A 305 1.69 -1.24 -5.63
C ILE A 305 2.74 -2.26 -6.08
N ARG A 306 2.36 -3.25 -6.90
CA ARG A 306 3.29 -4.26 -7.46
C ARG A 306 4.46 -3.58 -8.18
N LEU A 307 4.15 -2.70 -9.13
CA LEU A 307 5.14 -1.97 -9.92
C LEU A 307 6.02 -1.03 -9.10
N SER A 308 5.56 -0.63 -7.91
CA SER A 308 6.29 0.29 -7.03
C SER A 308 7.20 -0.42 -6.02
N LEU A 309 6.84 -1.62 -5.58
CA LEU A 309 7.49 -2.27 -4.43
C LEU A 309 8.07 -3.66 -4.72
N VAL A 310 7.54 -4.38 -5.71
CA VAL A 310 7.94 -5.77 -5.98
C VAL A 310 9.05 -5.81 -7.03
N PRO A 311 10.29 -6.19 -6.67
CA PRO A 311 11.34 -6.41 -7.65
C PRO A 311 11.02 -7.65 -8.49
N ARG A 312 11.60 -7.72 -9.67
CA ARG A 312 11.43 -8.85 -10.58
C ARG A 312 12.77 -9.42 -11.01
N VAL A 313 12.81 -10.71 -11.31
CA VAL A 313 13.99 -11.43 -11.76
C VAL A 313 13.81 -11.78 -13.24
N LYS A 314 14.80 -11.42 -14.06
CA LYS A 314 14.84 -11.79 -15.49
C LYS A 314 15.22 -13.26 -15.68
N SER A 315 15.07 -13.76 -16.90
CA SER A 315 15.43 -15.13 -17.28
C SER A 315 16.93 -15.45 -17.13
N ASP A 316 17.80 -14.43 -17.15
CA ASP A 316 19.24 -14.56 -16.89
C ASP A 316 19.62 -14.47 -15.40
N GLY A 317 18.62 -14.31 -14.52
CA GLY A 317 18.81 -14.16 -13.07
C GLY A 317 19.07 -12.72 -12.60
N GLU A 318 19.09 -11.74 -13.51
CA GLU A 318 19.24 -10.33 -13.13
C GLU A 318 18.03 -9.86 -12.31
N CYS A 319 18.28 -9.35 -11.10
CA CYS A 319 17.24 -8.74 -10.27
C CYS A 319 17.07 -7.27 -10.66
N ILE A 320 15.87 -6.92 -11.12
CA ILE A 320 15.50 -5.57 -11.50
C ILE A 320 14.64 -4.94 -10.41
N SER A 321 15.07 -3.75 -9.97
CA SER A 321 14.32 -2.92 -9.04
C SER A 321 12.92 -2.57 -9.57
N PRO A 322 11.94 -2.32 -8.69
CA PRO A 322 10.59 -1.95 -9.11
C PRO A 322 10.62 -0.71 -10.01
N PRO A 323 9.98 -0.73 -11.18
CA PRO A 323 10.11 0.35 -12.16
C PRO A 323 9.40 1.66 -11.74
N LEU A 324 8.48 1.59 -10.77
CA LEU A 324 7.83 2.75 -10.15
C LEU A 324 8.31 2.97 -8.71
N SER A 325 9.57 2.65 -8.39
CA SER A 325 10.14 2.76 -7.04
C SER A 325 10.04 4.16 -6.42
N PHE A 326 9.70 5.19 -7.19
CA PHE A 326 9.49 6.55 -6.68
C PHE A 326 8.11 6.78 -6.06
N ILE A 327 7.17 5.85 -6.19
CA ILE A 327 5.87 5.92 -5.53
C ILE A 327 6.03 5.41 -4.11
N LYS A 328 5.82 6.28 -3.13
CA LYS A 328 5.85 5.92 -1.71
C LYS A 328 4.49 5.48 -1.19
N GLU A 329 3.45 6.24 -1.50
CA GLU A 329 2.08 5.95 -1.08
C GLU A 329 1.09 6.31 -2.19
N ILE A 330 0.14 5.42 -2.44
CA ILE A 330 -1.02 5.70 -3.29
C ILE A 330 -2.16 6.15 -2.38
N VAL A 331 -2.34 7.46 -2.26
CA VAL A 331 -3.32 8.07 -1.34
C VAL A 331 -4.75 7.84 -1.85
N SER A 332 -4.97 8.02 -3.15
CA SER A 332 -6.28 7.78 -3.76
C SER A 332 -6.16 7.49 -5.25
N ILE A 333 -7.05 6.60 -5.73
CA ILE A 333 -7.34 6.40 -7.14
C ILE A 333 -8.82 6.71 -7.34
N GLY A 334 -9.10 7.76 -8.11
CA GLY A 334 -10.42 8.11 -8.59
C GLY A 334 -10.57 7.69 -10.04
N MET A 335 -11.78 7.29 -10.40
CA MET A 335 -12.14 6.95 -11.77
C MET A 335 -13.57 7.43 -11.99
N ALA A 336 -13.74 8.45 -12.83
CA ALA A 336 -15.05 9.05 -13.09
C ALA A 336 -15.90 8.20 -14.07
N SER A 337 -15.23 7.41 -14.92
CA SER A 337 -15.85 6.48 -15.86
C SER A 337 -14.84 5.42 -16.28
N THR A 338 -15.32 4.22 -16.64
CA THR A 338 -14.51 3.22 -17.37
C THR A 338 -14.49 3.42 -18.89
N THR A 339 -15.19 4.42 -19.42
CA THR A 339 -15.19 4.70 -20.87
C THR A 339 -13.78 5.03 -21.36
N LEU A 340 -13.37 4.37 -22.44
CA LEU A 340 -12.05 4.59 -23.03
C LEU A 340 -12.11 5.69 -24.08
N GLU A 341 -11.18 6.64 -23.99
CA GLU A 341 -10.93 7.63 -25.04
C GLU A 341 -9.66 7.22 -25.77
N ARG A 342 -9.76 6.89 -27.07
CA ARG A 342 -8.63 6.39 -27.87
C ARG A 342 -7.88 5.23 -27.19
N SER A 343 -8.63 4.26 -26.67
CA SER A 343 -8.09 3.11 -25.92
C SER A 343 -7.35 3.49 -24.63
N ARG A 344 -7.61 4.67 -24.04
CA ARG A 344 -7.04 5.09 -22.77
C ARG A 344 -8.09 5.26 -21.70
N LEU A 345 -7.80 4.73 -20.52
CA LEU A 345 -8.57 4.91 -19.30
C LEU A 345 -8.04 6.12 -18.52
N THR A 346 -8.93 7.02 -18.13
CA THR A 346 -8.59 8.22 -17.37
C THR A 346 -8.73 7.96 -15.87
N LEU A 347 -7.66 8.24 -15.11
CA LEU A 347 -7.59 8.08 -13.67
C LEU A 347 -7.21 9.40 -12.99
N GLU A 348 -7.88 9.71 -11.88
CA GLU A 348 -7.46 10.76 -10.96
C GLU A 348 -6.59 10.15 -9.86
N LEU A 349 -5.34 10.60 -9.74
CA LEU A 349 -4.39 10.02 -8.80
C LEU A 349 -3.89 11.06 -7.81
N SER A 350 -3.81 10.66 -6.54
CA SER A 350 -3.08 11.39 -5.50
C SER A 350 -2.02 10.45 -4.92
N LEU A 351 -0.77 10.89 -4.94
CA LEU A 351 0.39 10.11 -4.54
C LEU A 351 1.23 10.88 -3.52
N ILE A 352 1.93 10.14 -2.64
CA ILE A 352 3.13 10.62 -1.97
C ILE A 352 4.32 9.99 -2.70
N LEU A 353 5.28 10.83 -3.10
CA LEU A 353 6.49 10.42 -3.80
C LEU A 353 7.61 10.08 -2.82
N GLY A 354 8.67 9.42 -3.28
CA GLY A 354 9.81 9.02 -2.45
C GLY A 354 10.60 10.16 -1.81
N ASP A 355 10.36 11.41 -2.22
CA ASP A 355 10.87 12.62 -1.54
C ASP A 355 9.86 13.27 -0.58
N GLU A 356 8.83 12.52 -0.18
CA GLU A 356 7.73 12.94 0.72
C GLU A 356 6.82 14.04 0.14
N THR A 357 7.00 14.41 -1.13
CA THR A 357 6.12 15.39 -1.78
C THR A 357 4.80 14.76 -2.19
N ARG A 358 3.72 15.54 -2.10
CA ARG A 358 2.40 15.13 -2.58
C ARG A 358 2.21 15.57 -4.01
N TRP A 359 1.84 14.63 -4.88
CA TRP A 359 1.39 14.91 -6.24
C TRP A 359 -0.09 14.57 -6.38
N LYS A 360 -0.83 15.39 -7.13
CA LYS A 360 -2.23 15.11 -7.50
C LYS A 360 -2.45 15.53 -8.95
N GLY A 361 -3.03 14.66 -9.75
CA GLY A 361 -3.29 14.94 -11.16
C GLY A 361 -4.10 13.85 -11.85
N THR A 362 -4.27 14.01 -13.16
CA THR A 362 -4.96 13.04 -14.03
C THR A 362 -3.93 12.28 -14.86
N LEU A 363 -4.11 10.97 -14.99
CA LEU A 363 -3.29 10.08 -15.80
C LEU A 363 -4.16 9.29 -16.78
N ARG A 364 -3.65 9.06 -18.00
CA ARG A 364 -4.33 8.29 -19.05
C ARG A 364 -3.55 7.02 -19.38
N ILE A 365 -4.04 5.87 -18.94
CA ILE A 365 -3.37 4.58 -19.12
C ILE A 365 -3.90 3.89 -20.37
N PHE A 366 -3.01 3.38 -21.22
CA PHE A 366 -3.41 2.58 -22.37
C PHE A 366 -4.04 1.25 -21.94
N ILE A 367 -5.14 0.88 -22.59
CA ILE A 367 -5.90 -0.34 -22.33
C ILE A 367 -6.06 -1.12 -23.63
N LYS A 368 -5.56 -2.36 -23.64
CA LYS A 368 -5.82 -3.31 -24.72
C LYS A 368 -7.10 -4.10 -24.44
N THR A 369 -8.14 -3.85 -25.24
CA THR A 369 -9.47 -4.45 -25.07
C THR A 369 -9.62 -5.83 -25.73
N THR A 370 -8.79 -6.18 -26.72
CA THR A 370 -8.85 -7.45 -27.46
C THR A 370 -7.65 -8.35 -27.19
N LEU A 371 -7.90 -9.66 -27.07
CA LEU A 371 -6.87 -10.70 -27.13
C LEU A 371 -6.67 -11.07 -28.60
N GLU A 372 -5.71 -10.48 -29.29
CA GLU A 372 -5.33 -11.02 -30.60
C GLU A 372 -4.60 -12.35 -30.40
N SER A 373 -5.11 -13.41 -31.02
CA SER A 373 -4.34 -14.64 -31.20
C SER A 373 -3.11 -14.32 -32.04
N PRO A 374 -1.93 -14.88 -31.76
CA PRO A 374 -0.77 -14.66 -32.62
C PRO A 374 -1.13 -15.14 -34.02
N THR A 375 -1.31 -14.21 -34.94
CA THR A 375 -1.46 -14.52 -36.36
C THR A 375 -0.14 -15.12 -36.80
N VAL A 376 -0.13 -16.45 -36.96
CA VAL A 376 0.91 -17.12 -37.73
C VAL A 376 0.79 -16.59 -39.15
N SER A 377 1.59 -15.58 -39.48
CA SER A 377 1.78 -15.14 -40.85
C SER A 377 2.55 -16.22 -41.60
N THR A 378 1.83 -17.21 -42.13
CA THR A 378 2.30 -17.97 -43.28
C THR A 378 2.30 -17.04 -44.48
N HIS A 379 3.42 -16.36 -44.70
CA HIS A 379 3.77 -15.86 -46.02
C HIS A 379 4.78 -16.82 -46.63
N GLY A 380 4.33 -17.51 -47.69
CA GLY A 380 5.15 -18.35 -48.56
C GLY A 380 5.77 -17.57 -49.69
#